data_AF-X1CST0-F1
#
_entry.id   AF-X1CST0-F1
#
_cell.length_a   1.000
_cell.length_b   1.000
_cell.length_c   1.000
_cell.angle_alpha   90.00
_cell.angle_beta   90.00
_cell.angle_gamma   90.00
#
_symmetry.space_group_name_H-M   'P 1'
#
loop_
_entity.id
_entity.type
_entity.pdbx_description
1 polymer ?
#
loop_
_entity_poly.entity_id
_entity_poly.type
_entity_poly.pdbx_seq_one_letter_code
_entity_poly.pdbx_strand_id
1 'polypeptide(L)'
;WYLSPAIAYPAQAVNIRSTTGQNFAVVDTSTDSLLETVEASVAFFQIHPGAIYLHQGESYLVTKLDLADRTAYAAPTQVDYYTQTKDITDLHIVKLIRNKSLGQLKVYLGEVEVTTTVVGFKKKAQFTEEVIGEEPLDLPPQTFPTVALWFDLPSEVVARLAESELDFAGGLHAVEHAAIGILPLFALCDRNDIGGVSAPLHPQKLTAKEFMLYLASLLWEITSPIRFNLF
;
A
#
# COMPACT_ATOMS: atom_id res chain seq x y z
N TRP A 1 -45.29 -25.20 -11.75
CA TRP A 1 -43.91 -24.72 -11.94
C TRP A 1 -43.95 -23.20 -11.89
N TYR A 2 -43.37 -22.60 -10.85
CA TYR A 2 -43.15 -21.16 -10.79
C TYR A 2 -41.64 -20.92 -10.90
N LEU A 3 -41.24 -20.02 -11.79
CA LEU A 3 -39.88 -19.53 -11.87
C LEU A 3 -39.63 -18.66 -10.63
N SER A 4 -38.84 -19.16 -9.68
CA SER A 4 -38.27 -18.30 -8.65
C SER A 4 -37.35 -17.31 -9.36
N PRO A 5 -37.58 -15.98 -9.23
CA PRO A 5 -36.60 -15.01 -9.68
C PRO A 5 -35.33 -15.31 -8.87
N ALA A 6 -34.20 -15.48 -9.56
CA ALA A 6 -32.91 -15.34 -8.90
C ALA A 6 -32.82 -13.87 -8.49
N ILE A 7 -33.29 -13.55 -7.28
CA ILE A 7 -33.16 -12.22 -6.70
C ILE A 7 -31.68 -12.07 -6.39
N ALA A 8 -30.95 -11.38 -7.27
CA ALA A 8 -29.60 -10.95 -6.97
C ALA A 8 -29.64 -10.12 -5.68
N TYR A 9 -28.78 -10.46 -4.71
CA TYR A 9 -28.69 -9.79 -3.42
C TYR A 9 -27.48 -8.84 -3.46
N PRO A 10 -27.61 -7.62 -4.00
CA PRO A 10 -26.47 -6.74 -4.30
C PRO A 10 -25.63 -6.42 -3.07
N ALA A 11 -26.24 -6.41 -1.87
CA ALA A 11 -25.52 -6.21 -0.62
C ALA A 11 -24.48 -7.29 -0.32
N GLN A 12 -24.61 -8.50 -0.88
CA GLN A 12 -23.62 -9.56 -0.73
C GLN A 12 -22.37 -9.33 -1.60
N ALA A 13 -22.49 -8.51 -2.65
CA ALA A 13 -21.40 -8.17 -3.57
C ALA A 13 -20.65 -6.90 -3.17
N VAL A 14 -21.05 -6.23 -2.08
CA VAL A 14 -20.47 -4.95 -1.63
C VAL A 14 -19.84 -5.15 -0.27
N ASN A 15 -18.57 -4.80 -0.13
CA ASN A 15 -17.87 -4.86 1.15
C ASN A 15 -17.65 -3.45 1.69
N ILE A 16 -18.12 -3.21 2.93
CA ILE A 16 -18.10 -1.88 3.53
C ILE A 16 -16.68 -1.48 4.00
N ARG A 17 -15.79 -2.43 4.27
CA ARG A 17 -14.50 -2.16 4.93
C ARG A 17 -13.26 -2.77 4.27
N SER A 18 -13.39 -3.88 3.56
CA SER A 18 -12.23 -4.54 2.95
C SER A 18 -12.20 -4.29 1.45
N THR A 19 -11.02 -4.03 0.91
CA THR A 19 -10.82 -3.73 -0.51
C THR A 19 -11.05 -4.94 -1.41
N THR A 20 -10.92 -6.17 -0.89
CA THR A 20 -11.01 -7.41 -1.69
C THR A 20 -11.84 -8.53 -1.07
N GLY A 21 -12.30 -8.41 0.18
CA GLY A 21 -13.11 -9.45 0.86
C GLY A 21 -12.33 -10.74 1.19
N GLN A 22 -11.02 -10.76 1.00
CA GLN A 22 -10.17 -11.92 1.23
C GLN A 22 -9.39 -11.76 2.53
N ASN A 23 -9.46 -12.77 3.39
CA ASN A 23 -8.75 -12.80 4.67
C ASN A 23 -7.88 -14.05 4.77
N PHE A 24 -6.86 -13.95 5.62
CA PHE A 24 -6.03 -15.04 6.09
C PHE A 24 -6.41 -15.38 7.54
N ALA A 25 -6.50 -16.66 7.86
CA ALA A 25 -6.66 -17.13 9.22
C ALA A 25 -5.29 -17.22 9.91
N VAL A 26 -5.19 -16.81 11.17
CA VAL A 26 -4.01 -17.02 12.02
C VAL A 26 -4.36 -18.09 13.04
N VAL A 27 -3.67 -19.23 13.01
CA VAL A 27 -3.94 -20.39 13.85
C VAL A 27 -2.79 -20.59 14.82
N ASP A 28 -3.11 -20.76 16.10
CA ASP A 28 -2.16 -21.18 17.12
C ASP A 28 -1.90 -22.68 17.00
N THR A 29 -0.66 -23.03 16.69
CA THR A 29 -0.19 -24.41 16.53
C THR A 29 -0.12 -25.21 17.83
N SER A 30 -0.13 -24.55 18.99
CA SER A 30 -0.08 -25.21 20.30
C SER A 30 -1.46 -25.69 20.75
N THR A 31 -2.52 -24.95 20.38
CA THR A 31 -3.92 -25.22 20.76
C THR A 31 -4.80 -25.66 19.58
N ASP A 32 -4.27 -25.57 18.36
CA ASP A 32 -5.00 -25.78 17.10
C ASP A 32 -6.27 -24.92 16.99
N SER A 33 -6.17 -23.68 17.48
CA SER A 33 -7.29 -22.75 17.56
C SER A 33 -7.06 -21.50 16.72
N LEU A 34 -8.15 -20.91 16.21
CA LEU A 34 -8.11 -19.66 15.46
C LEU A 34 -7.85 -18.50 16.44
N LEU A 35 -6.77 -17.76 16.22
CA LEU A 35 -6.46 -16.53 16.94
C LEU A 35 -7.22 -15.33 16.36
N GLU A 36 -7.03 -15.08 15.06
CA GLU A 36 -7.55 -13.89 14.39
C GLU A 36 -7.66 -14.10 12.87
N THR A 37 -8.35 -13.18 12.20
CA THR A 37 -8.37 -13.08 10.73
C THR A 37 -7.76 -11.77 10.29
N VAL A 38 -6.76 -11.84 9.41
CA VAL A 38 -6.01 -10.68 8.86
C VAL A 38 -6.42 -10.46 7.42
N GLU A 39 -6.62 -9.21 6.99
CA GLU A 39 -6.94 -8.90 5.60
C GLU A 39 -5.78 -9.25 4.66
N ALA A 40 -6.09 -9.78 3.47
CA ALA A 40 -5.08 -10.18 2.49
C ALA A 40 -4.12 -9.03 2.12
N SER A 41 -4.59 -7.78 2.06
CA SER A 41 -3.78 -6.60 1.70
C SER A 41 -2.62 -6.33 2.66
N VAL A 42 -2.74 -6.75 3.93
CA VAL A 42 -1.71 -6.53 4.97
C VAL A 42 -1.09 -7.84 5.47
N ALA A 43 -1.59 -8.99 5.01
CA ALA A 43 -1.16 -10.31 5.47
C ALA A 43 0.36 -10.51 5.35
N PHE A 44 0.96 -10.16 4.21
CA PHE A 44 2.40 -10.37 4.01
C PHE A 44 3.27 -9.44 4.86
N PHE A 45 2.70 -8.35 5.37
CA PHE A 45 3.39 -7.43 6.27
C PHE A 45 3.35 -7.88 7.73
N GLN A 46 2.33 -8.64 8.12
CA GLN A 46 2.08 -8.97 9.54
C GLN A 46 2.30 -10.45 9.86
N ILE A 47 2.00 -11.34 8.92
CA ILE A 47 1.94 -12.79 9.13
C ILE A 47 2.80 -13.57 8.11
N HIS A 48 3.90 -12.97 7.68
CA HIS A 48 4.91 -13.68 6.91
C HIS A 48 5.64 -14.74 7.76
N PRO A 49 6.23 -15.78 7.15
CA PRO A 49 7.12 -16.69 7.86
C PRO A 49 8.25 -15.93 8.58
N GLY A 50 8.46 -16.20 9.86
CA GLY A 50 9.43 -15.51 10.70
C GLY A 50 8.90 -14.25 11.41
N ALA A 51 7.67 -13.81 11.13
CA ALA A 51 7.08 -12.64 11.79
C ALA A 51 6.81 -12.90 13.27
N ILE A 52 7.00 -11.87 14.10
CA ILE A 52 6.48 -11.83 15.47
C ILE A 52 5.12 -11.13 15.44
N TYR A 53 4.07 -11.93 15.53
CA TYR A 53 2.69 -11.48 15.56
C TYR A 53 2.23 -11.28 17.01
N LEU A 54 1.71 -10.09 17.32
CA LEU A 54 1.24 -9.75 18.65
C LEU A 54 -0.28 -9.87 18.69
N HIS A 55 -0.81 -10.77 19.51
CA HIS A 55 -2.24 -10.94 19.71
C HIS A 55 -2.60 -10.76 21.19
N GLN A 56 -3.36 -9.71 21.50
CA GLN A 56 -3.78 -9.35 22.87
C GLN A 56 -2.62 -9.21 23.88
N GLY A 57 -1.45 -8.78 23.41
CA GLY A 57 -0.25 -8.62 24.25
C GLY A 57 0.64 -9.85 24.33
N GLU A 58 0.19 -11.01 23.83
CA GLU A 58 0.97 -12.23 23.74
C GLU A 58 1.66 -12.33 22.38
N SER A 59 2.93 -12.75 22.38
CA SER A 59 3.75 -12.83 21.17
C SER A 59 3.69 -14.24 20.56
N TYR A 60 3.54 -14.28 19.24
CA TYR A 60 3.51 -15.51 18.47
C TYR A 60 4.50 -15.43 17.31
N LEU A 61 5.34 -16.45 17.14
CA LEU A 61 6.19 -16.59 15.98
C LEU A 61 5.41 -17.26 14.86
N VAL A 62 5.26 -16.60 13.72
CA VAL A 62 4.68 -17.21 12.52
C VAL A 62 5.69 -18.16 11.90
N THR A 63 5.38 -19.46 11.95
CA THR A 63 6.27 -20.53 11.48
C THR A 63 6.08 -20.85 10.01
N LYS A 64 4.84 -20.73 9.51
CA LYS A 64 4.47 -21.02 8.13
C LYS A 64 3.31 -20.13 7.70
N LEU A 65 3.35 -19.64 6.46
CA LEU A 65 2.22 -19.02 5.79
C LEU A 65 1.82 -19.90 4.59
N ASP A 66 0.63 -20.49 4.65
CA ASP A 66 0.05 -21.25 3.56
C ASP A 66 -0.82 -20.33 2.68
N LEU A 67 -0.35 -20.05 1.47
CA LEU A 67 -1.01 -19.14 0.55
C LEU A 67 -2.23 -19.78 -0.13
N ALA A 68 -2.23 -21.10 -0.30
CA ALA A 68 -3.33 -21.82 -0.94
C ALA A 68 -4.53 -21.88 0.01
N ASP A 69 -4.28 -22.26 1.27
CA ASP A 69 -5.30 -22.37 2.31
C ASP A 69 -5.55 -21.03 3.05
N ARG A 70 -4.79 -19.98 2.71
CA ARG A 70 -4.82 -18.65 3.35
C ARG A 70 -4.73 -18.75 4.87
N THR A 71 -3.79 -19.55 5.37
CA THR A 71 -3.65 -19.83 6.79
C THR A 71 -2.20 -19.61 7.24
N ALA A 72 -2.00 -18.76 8.22
CA ALA A 72 -0.74 -18.57 8.92
C ALA A 72 -0.75 -19.41 10.20
N TYR A 73 0.33 -20.17 10.40
CA TYR A 73 0.54 -21.00 11.58
C TYR A 73 1.51 -20.31 12.52
N ALA A 74 1.03 -19.96 13.71
CA ALA A 74 1.78 -19.22 14.70
C ALA A 74 2.00 -20.08 15.95
N ALA A 75 3.16 -19.96 16.58
CA ALA A 75 3.50 -20.65 17.81
C ALA A 75 3.74 -19.61 18.92
N PRO A 76 3.21 -19.79 20.15
CA PRO A 76 3.49 -18.90 21.27
C PRO A 76 4.99 -18.79 21.48
N THR A 77 5.49 -17.56 21.65
CA THR A 77 6.91 -17.32 21.81
C THR A 77 7.17 -16.19 22.80
N GLN A 78 8.30 -16.25 23.50
CA GLN A 78 8.79 -15.17 24.34
C GLN A 78 10.10 -14.68 23.76
N VAL A 79 10.06 -13.50 23.14
CA VAL A 79 11.21 -12.86 22.51
C VAL A 79 11.22 -11.37 22.83
N ASP A 80 12.42 -10.80 22.97
CA ASP A 80 12.62 -9.38 23.28
C ASP A 80 12.82 -8.53 22.00
N TYR A 81 12.24 -8.96 20.88
CA TYR A 81 12.33 -8.28 19.59
C TYR A 81 11.01 -8.32 18.83
N TYR A 82 10.82 -7.38 17.91
CA TYR A 82 9.73 -7.39 16.95
C TYR A 82 10.27 -7.43 15.52
N THR A 83 9.40 -7.75 14.57
CA THR A 83 9.75 -7.83 13.15
C THR A 83 9.23 -6.62 12.40
N GLN A 84 10.05 -6.10 11.50
CA GLN A 84 9.69 -5.03 10.58
C GLN A 84 9.98 -5.47 9.16
N THR A 85 8.97 -5.51 8.30
CA THR A 85 9.14 -5.91 6.90
C THR A 85 9.96 -4.93 6.11
N LYS A 86 10.53 -5.45 5.02
CA LYS A 86 11.18 -4.72 3.96
C LYS A 86 10.46 -5.06 2.68
N ASP A 87 9.93 -4.04 2.03
CA ASP A 87 9.17 -4.18 0.80
C ASP A 87 9.74 -3.31 -0.31
N ILE A 88 9.34 -3.65 -1.53
CA ILE A 88 9.58 -2.86 -2.73
C ILE A 88 8.23 -2.60 -3.35
N THR A 89 7.93 -1.33 -3.62
CA THR A 89 6.70 -0.91 -4.28
C THR A 89 7.03 -0.29 -5.62
N ASP A 90 6.42 -0.83 -6.66
CA ASP A 90 6.52 -0.39 -8.04
C ASP A 90 5.16 0.13 -8.52
N LEU A 91 5.19 1.15 -9.37
CA LEU A 91 3.99 1.72 -9.96
C LEU A 91 4.09 1.65 -11.49
N HIS A 92 3.02 1.17 -12.12
CA HIS A 92 2.89 1.06 -13.57
C HIS A 92 1.71 1.92 -14.05
N ILE A 93 1.97 2.90 -14.91
CA ILE A 93 0.92 3.69 -15.57
C ILE A 93 0.29 2.82 -16.65
N VAL A 94 -0.97 2.44 -16.43
CA VAL A 94 -1.75 1.65 -17.39
C VAL A 94 -2.33 2.56 -18.47
N LYS A 95 -2.90 3.70 -18.07
CA LYS A 95 -3.63 4.58 -18.98
C LYS A 95 -3.74 6.00 -18.48
N LEU A 96 -3.43 6.96 -19.36
CA LEU A 96 -3.68 8.37 -19.08
C LEU A 96 -5.17 8.70 -19.28
N ILE A 97 -5.81 9.29 -18.25
CA ILE A 97 -7.20 9.77 -18.31
C ILE A 97 -7.25 11.25 -18.71
N ARG A 98 -6.47 12.11 -18.03
CA ARG A 98 -6.47 13.57 -18.24
C ARG A 98 -5.10 14.14 -17.96
N ASN A 99 -4.78 15.27 -18.59
CA ASN A 99 -3.66 16.12 -18.18
C ASN A 99 -4.04 17.60 -18.21
N LYS A 100 -3.34 18.42 -17.44
CA LYS A 100 -3.48 19.89 -17.43
C LYS A 100 -2.10 20.52 -17.24
N SER A 101 -1.83 21.61 -17.96
CA SER A 101 -0.65 22.43 -17.73
C SER A 101 -0.98 23.53 -16.72
N LEU A 102 -0.17 23.65 -15.66
CA LEU A 102 -0.24 24.71 -14.66
C LEU A 102 1.08 25.48 -14.68
N GLY A 103 1.11 26.58 -15.44
CA GLY A 103 2.34 27.33 -15.68
C GLY A 103 3.38 26.44 -16.39
N GLN A 104 4.49 26.18 -15.72
CA GLN A 104 5.56 25.31 -16.24
C GLN A 104 5.31 23.82 -15.89
N LEU A 105 4.43 23.51 -14.95
CA LEU A 105 4.15 22.14 -14.51
C LEU A 105 3.12 21.47 -15.40
N LYS A 106 3.29 20.15 -15.63
CA LYS A 106 2.23 19.31 -16.19
C LYS A 106 1.74 18.35 -15.13
N VAL A 107 0.41 18.26 -15.03
CA VAL A 107 -0.28 17.38 -14.09
C VAL A 107 -1.07 16.36 -14.88
N TYR A 108 -1.06 15.12 -14.42
CA TYR A 108 -1.65 13.98 -15.09
C TYR A 108 -2.51 13.20 -14.11
N LEU A 109 -3.61 12.67 -14.61
CA LEU A 109 -4.51 11.77 -13.93
C LEU A 109 -4.63 10.52 -14.79
N GLY A 110 -4.53 9.34 -14.21
CA GLY A 110 -4.64 8.09 -14.96
C GLY A 110 -4.78 6.85 -14.11
N GLU A 111 -5.12 5.75 -14.78
CA GLU A 111 -5.18 4.41 -14.21
C GLU A 111 -3.76 3.88 -14.06
N VAL A 112 -3.46 3.31 -12.89
CA VAL A 112 -2.16 2.73 -12.56
C VAL A 112 -2.34 1.39 -11.87
N GLU A 113 -1.31 0.54 -11.92
CA GLU A 113 -1.18 -0.65 -11.10
C GLU A 113 -0.05 -0.43 -10.11
N VAL A 114 -0.36 -0.62 -8.82
CA VAL A 114 0.62 -0.55 -7.74
C VAL A 114 0.93 -1.98 -7.34
N THR A 115 2.21 -2.35 -7.38
CA THR A 115 2.69 -3.68 -7.03
C THR A 115 3.65 -3.58 -5.87
N THR A 116 3.32 -4.22 -4.75
CA THR A 116 4.20 -4.28 -3.58
C THR A 116 4.65 -5.72 -3.33
N THR A 117 5.94 -5.90 -3.11
CA THR A 117 6.56 -7.20 -2.81
C THR A 117 7.31 -7.11 -1.49
N VAL A 118 6.95 -7.95 -0.52
CA VAL A 118 7.69 -8.09 0.73
C VAL A 118 8.90 -8.99 0.47
N VAL A 119 10.09 -8.38 0.42
CA VAL A 119 11.36 -9.03 0.02
C VAL A 119 12.20 -9.48 1.22
N GLY A 120 11.79 -9.14 2.44
CA GLY A 120 12.49 -9.53 3.65
C GLY A 120 11.90 -8.88 4.88
N PHE A 121 12.56 -9.09 6.01
CA PHE A 121 12.24 -8.41 7.27
C PHE A 121 13.48 -8.27 8.14
N LYS A 122 13.43 -7.29 9.05
CA LYS A 122 14.40 -7.05 10.09
C LYS A 122 13.85 -7.49 11.43
N LYS A 123 14.70 -8.06 12.28
CA LYS A 123 14.45 -8.26 13.70
C LYS A 123 15.00 -7.05 14.44
N LYS A 124 14.16 -6.37 15.22
CA LYS A 124 14.53 -5.17 15.97
C LYS A 124 14.31 -5.40 17.46
N ALA A 125 15.35 -5.17 18.25
CA ALA A 125 15.27 -5.27 19.71
C ALA A 125 14.22 -4.27 20.24
N GLN A 126 13.31 -4.76 21.09
CA GLN A 126 12.08 -4.04 21.44
C GLN A 126 12.31 -2.69 22.13
N PHE A 127 13.39 -2.57 22.92
CA PHE A 127 13.68 -1.35 23.69
C PHE A 127 14.72 -0.44 23.04
N THR A 128 15.71 -1.02 22.34
CA THR A 128 16.83 -0.26 21.78
C THR A 128 16.64 0.10 20.32
N GLU A 129 15.64 -0.49 19.64
CA GLU A 129 15.40 -0.33 18.21
C GLU A 129 16.55 -0.83 17.32
N GLU A 130 17.55 -1.49 17.91
CA GLU A 130 18.71 -2.03 17.21
C GLU A 130 18.29 -3.18 16.29
N VAL A 131 18.80 -3.17 15.06
CA VAL A 131 18.60 -4.26 14.11
C VAL A 131 19.53 -5.42 14.50
N ILE A 132 18.94 -6.49 15.01
CA ILE A 132 19.65 -7.68 15.48
C ILE A 132 19.72 -8.80 14.42
N GLY A 133 19.01 -8.64 13.31
CA GLY A 133 19.03 -9.56 12.19
C GLY A 133 18.19 -9.07 11.01
N GLU A 134 18.48 -9.60 9.83
CA GLU A 134 17.71 -9.39 8.61
C GLU A 134 17.62 -10.72 7.87
N GLU A 135 16.42 -11.06 7.40
CA GLU A 135 16.16 -12.31 6.70
C GLU A 135 15.40 -12.00 5.40
N PRO A 136 15.82 -12.58 4.26
CA PRO A 136 15.10 -12.41 3.01
C PRO A 136 13.80 -13.21 3.01
N LEU A 137 12.83 -12.73 2.24
CA LEU A 137 11.56 -13.40 2.00
C LEU A 137 11.33 -13.49 0.49
N ASP A 138 10.64 -14.56 0.08
CA ASP A 138 10.21 -14.80 -1.29
C ASP A 138 8.69 -14.93 -1.32
N LEU A 139 8.01 -13.82 -1.01
CA LEU A 139 6.55 -13.74 -1.03
C LEU A 139 6.07 -13.21 -2.38
N PRO A 140 4.91 -13.68 -2.88
CA PRO A 140 4.41 -13.20 -4.16
C PRO A 140 4.05 -11.72 -4.10
N PRO A 141 4.21 -10.99 -5.22
CA PRO A 141 3.81 -9.59 -5.31
C PRO A 141 2.29 -9.44 -5.12
N GLN A 142 1.89 -8.36 -4.45
CA GLN A 142 0.51 -7.93 -4.34
C GLN A 142 0.29 -6.73 -5.24
N THR A 143 -0.47 -6.95 -6.33
CA THR A 143 -0.80 -5.91 -7.29
C THR A 143 -2.26 -5.49 -7.14
N PHE A 144 -2.51 -4.18 -7.11
CA PHE A 144 -3.87 -3.65 -7.17
C PHE A 144 -3.97 -2.48 -8.18
N PRO A 145 -5.03 -2.47 -9.01
CA PRO A 145 -5.31 -1.36 -9.89
C PRO A 145 -5.91 -0.19 -9.11
N THR A 146 -5.51 1.03 -9.43
CA THR A 146 -6.03 2.26 -8.83
C THR A 146 -5.91 3.45 -9.79
N VAL A 147 -6.24 4.66 -9.34
CA VAL A 147 -6.06 5.91 -10.06
C VAL A 147 -5.00 6.76 -9.36
N ALA A 148 -4.11 7.37 -10.13
CA ALA A 148 -3.05 8.24 -9.63
C ALA A 148 -3.09 9.63 -10.24
N LEU A 149 -2.51 10.58 -9.50
CA LEU A 149 -2.29 11.97 -9.89
C LEU A 149 -0.79 12.30 -9.82
N TRP A 150 -0.12 12.49 -10.94
CA TRP A 150 1.31 12.74 -10.96
C TRP A 150 1.68 14.03 -11.68
N PHE A 151 2.89 14.51 -11.43
CA PHE A 151 3.38 15.80 -11.88
C PHE A 151 4.75 15.66 -12.52
N ASP A 152 4.91 16.26 -13.70
CA ASP A 152 6.22 16.39 -14.34
C ASP A 152 6.82 17.73 -13.92
N LEU A 153 8.02 17.68 -13.32
CA LEU A 153 8.77 18.87 -12.95
C LEU A 153 9.62 19.32 -14.15
N PRO A 154 9.59 20.62 -14.53
CA PRO A 154 10.46 21.15 -15.58
C PRO A 154 11.92 20.89 -15.28
N SER A 155 12.69 20.56 -16.32
CA SER A 155 14.15 20.37 -16.22
C SER A 155 14.86 21.56 -15.59
N GLU A 156 14.37 22.78 -15.84
CA GLU A 156 14.88 24.03 -15.32
C GLU A 156 14.73 24.13 -13.80
N VAL A 157 13.62 23.62 -13.24
CA VAL A 157 13.40 23.58 -11.79
C VAL A 157 14.39 22.61 -11.16
N VAL A 158 14.55 21.42 -11.76
CA VAL A 158 15.49 20.41 -11.26
C VAL A 158 16.93 20.91 -11.34
N ALA A 159 17.31 21.57 -12.44
CA ALA A 159 18.64 22.15 -12.62
C ALA A 159 18.94 23.21 -11.55
N ARG A 160 18.00 24.12 -11.29
CA ARG A 160 18.16 25.15 -10.25
C ARG A 160 18.30 24.57 -8.85
N LEU A 161 17.55 23.51 -8.54
CA LEU A 161 17.67 22.81 -7.25
C LEU A 161 19.04 22.14 -7.12
N ALA A 162 19.55 21.55 -8.20
CA ALA A 162 20.89 20.96 -8.23
C ALA A 162 22.00 22.02 -8.11
N GLU A 163 21.90 23.14 -8.82
CA GLU A 163 22.84 24.28 -8.72
C GLU A 163 22.89 24.90 -7.31
N SER A 164 21.77 24.85 -6.60
CA SER A 164 21.65 25.36 -5.23
C SER A 164 22.02 24.31 -4.17
N GLU A 165 22.52 23.13 -4.58
CA GLU A 165 22.85 22.00 -3.71
C GLU A 165 21.72 21.57 -2.76
N LEU A 166 20.47 21.72 -3.21
CA LEU A 166 19.28 21.36 -2.43
C LEU A 166 18.92 19.89 -2.64
N ASP A 167 18.42 19.25 -1.58
CA ASP A 167 17.95 17.86 -1.63
C ASP A 167 16.64 17.75 -2.41
N PHE A 168 16.76 17.42 -3.70
CA PHE A 168 15.63 17.21 -4.58
C PHE A 168 14.73 16.05 -4.12
N ALA A 169 15.32 14.94 -3.68
CA ALA A 169 14.57 13.76 -3.26
C ALA A 169 13.82 14.02 -1.95
N GLY A 170 14.49 14.65 -0.98
CA GLY A 170 13.88 15.07 0.27
C GLY A 170 12.75 16.10 0.06
N GLY A 171 12.94 17.06 -0.86
CA GLY A 171 11.90 18.01 -1.24
C GLY A 171 10.68 17.34 -1.88
N LEU A 172 10.93 16.36 -2.76
CA LEU A 172 9.89 15.55 -3.39
C LEU A 172 9.05 14.80 -2.35
N HIS A 173 9.72 14.18 -1.39
CA HIS A 173 9.10 13.45 -0.29
C HIS A 173 8.33 14.39 0.66
N ALA A 174 8.84 15.60 0.92
CA ALA A 174 8.12 16.60 1.71
C ALA A 174 6.82 17.05 1.01
N VAL A 175 6.84 17.22 -0.32
CA VAL A 175 5.64 17.52 -1.10
C VAL A 175 4.63 16.37 -1.03
N GLU A 176 5.10 15.13 -1.04
CA GLU A 176 4.26 13.94 -0.85
C GLU A 176 3.50 13.97 0.47
N HIS A 177 4.23 14.11 1.58
CA HIS A 177 3.64 14.20 2.90
C HIS A 177 2.65 15.36 3.02
N ALA A 178 2.99 16.53 2.46
CA ALA A 178 2.10 17.68 2.44
C ALA A 178 0.83 17.39 1.62
N ALA A 179 0.96 16.77 0.46
CA ALA A 179 -0.18 16.42 -0.40
C ALA A 179 -1.10 15.40 0.27
N ILE A 180 -0.56 14.31 0.83
CA ILE A 180 -1.32 13.30 1.58
C ILE A 180 -2.04 13.95 2.78
N GLY A 181 -1.38 14.86 3.50
CA GLY A 181 -1.96 15.54 4.64
C GLY A 181 -3.06 16.55 4.29
N ILE A 182 -2.97 17.20 3.12
CA ILE A 182 -3.88 18.29 2.71
C ILE A 182 -5.04 17.78 1.85
N LEU A 183 -4.84 16.75 1.03
CA LEU A 183 -5.87 16.24 0.10
C LEU A 183 -7.21 15.88 0.78
N PRO A 184 -7.24 15.29 2.01
CA PRO A 184 -8.48 15.07 2.76
C PRO A 184 -9.39 16.29 2.87
N LEU A 185 -8.83 17.51 2.92
CA LEU A 185 -9.60 18.75 2.99
C LEU A 185 -10.42 19.04 1.73
N PHE A 186 -10.04 18.46 0.59
CA PHE A 186 -10.69 18.64 -0.71
C PHE A 186 -11.50 17.42 -1.15
N ALA A 187 -11.04 16.22 -0.80
CA ALA A 187 -11.60 14.96 -1.24
C ALA A 187 -12.61 14.34 -0.25
N LEU A 188 -12.72 14.88 0.98
CA LEU A 188 -13.56 14.34 2.06
C LEU A 188 -13.28 12.85 2.36
N CYS A 189 -12.01 12.46 2.26
CA CYS A 189 -11.51 11.13 2.59
C CYS A 189 -10.66 11.18 3.87
N ASP A 190 -10.33 10.03 4.44
CA ASP A 190 -9.30 9.96 5.49
C ASP A 190 -7.89 10.02 4.86
N ARG A 191 -6.87 10.33 5.65
CA ARG A 191 -5.48 10.33 5.18
C ARG A 191 -5.03 8.93 4.74
N ASN A 192 -5.57 7.88 5.37
CA ASN A 192 -5.18 6.50 5.11
C ASN A 192 -5.82 5.96 3.81
N ASP A 193 -6.70 6.74 3.20
CA ASP A 193 -7.35 6.46 1.91
C ASP A 193 -6.46 6.91 0.72
N ILE A 194 -5.25 7.38 1.01
CA ILE A 194 -4.34 7.98 0.03
C ILE A 194 -2.95 7.38 0.27
N GLY A 195 -2.32 6.94 -0.82
CA GLY A 195 -0.92 6.54 -0.83
C GLY A 195 -0.05 7.63 -1.48
N GLY A 196 1.24 7.38 -1.50
CA GLY A 196 2.18 8.19 -2.26
C GLY A 196 3.47 7.42 -2.49
N VAL A 197 4.13 7.74 -3.60
CA VAL A 197 5.52 7.33 -3.86
C VAL A 197 6.25 8.51 -4.48
N SER A 198 7.17 9.12 -3.74
CA SER A 198 8.17 10.02 -4.30
C SER A 198 9.31 9.21 -4.93
N ALA A 199 9.53 9.33 -6.24
CA ALA A 199 10.66 8.72 -6.93
C ALA A 199 11.36 9.75 -7.82
N PRO A 200 12.66 10.04 -7.63
CA PRO A 200 13.36 11.02 -8.46
C PRO A 200 13.39 10.69 -9.96
N LEU A 201 13.12 9.43 -10.35
CA LEU A 201 13.04 9.00 -11.75
C LEU A 201 12.01 7.87 -11.86
N HIS A 202 11.07 7.98 -12.81
CA HIS A 202 10.10 6.93 -13.09
C HIS A 202 10.51 6.10 -14.34
N PRO A 203 10.59 4.76 -14.27
CA PRO A 203 11.14 3.94 -15.36
C PRO A 203 10.40 4.03 -16.70
N GLN A 204 9.09 4.28 -16.68
CA GLN A 204 8.24 4.22 -17.88
C GLN A 204 8.24 5.48 -18.75
N LYS A 205 8.82 6.58 -18.26
CA LYS A 205 8.87 7.83 -19.02
C LYS A 205 10.33 8.25 -19.19
N LEU A 206 10.73 8.34 -20.46
CA LEU A 206 12.07 8.68 -20.93
C LEU A 206 12.43 10.17 -20.79
N THR A 207 11.61 10.98 -20.11
CA THR A 207 11.83 12.42 -19.90
C THR A 207 11.73 12.78 -18.42
N ALA A 208 12.88 13.19 -17.88
CA ALA A 208 13.21 13.76 -16.57
C ALA A 208 12.14 13.80 -15.45
N LYS A 209 12.38 12.95 -14.45
CA LYS A 209 12.26 13.21 -12.99
C LYS A 209 10.91 13.75 -12.49
N GLU A 210 10.00 12.83 -12.19
CA GLU A 210 8.60 13.12 -11.84
C GLU A 210 8.28 12.83 -10.38
N PHE A 211 7.34 13.59 -9.82
CA PHE A 211 6.68 13.27 -8.56
C PHE A 211 5.40 12.49 -8.84
N MET A 212 5.13 11.39 -8.13
CA MET A 212 3.91 10.61 -8.34
C MET A 212 3.11 10.43 -7.05
N LEU A 213 2.01 11.17 -6.92
CA LEU A 213 1.01 10.88 -5.90
C LEU A 213 0.04 9.85 -6.49
N TYR A 214 -0.26 8.75 -5.80
CA TYR A 214 -1.33 7.87 -6.23
C TYR A 214 -2.34 7.70 -5.12
N LEU A 215 -3.62 7.78 -5.48
CA LEU A 215 -4.66 7.51 -4.51
C LEU A 215 -4.67 5.99 -4.30
N ALA A 216 -4.41 5.54 -3.08
CA ALA A 216 -4.63 4.15 -2.71
C ALA A 216 -6.15 4.01 -2.50
N SER A 217 -6.86 3.68 -3.59
CA SER A 217 -8.33 3.65 -3.68
C SER A 217 -9.07 3.21 -2.40
N LEU A 218 -9.94 4.10 -1.90
CA LEU A 218 -11.11 3.75 -1.07
C LEU A 218 -12.45 4.12 -1.73
N LEU A 219 -12.46 4.52 -3.01
CA LEU A 219 -13.66 5.08 -3.66
C LEU A 219 -14.18 4.30 -4.88
N TRP A 220 -13.77 3.05 -5.08
CA TRP A 220 -14.22 2.30 -6.27
C TRP A 220 -15.63 1.68 -6.15
N GLU A 221 -16.21 1.50 -4.96
CA GLU A 221 -17.51 0.80 -4.84
C GLU A 221 -18.75 1.69 -4.67
N ILE A 222 -18.65 3.03 -4.80
CA ILE A 222 -19.83 3.89 -4.82
C ILE A 222 -20.10 4.35 -6.25
N THR A 223 -21.07 3.69 -6.89
CA THR A 223 -21.78 4.21 -8.06
C THR A 223 -22.46 5.54 -7.71
N SER A 224 -21.71 6.63 -7.72
CA SER A 224 -22.22 8.00 -7.64
C SER A 224 -21.18 8.94 -8.26
N PRO A 225 -21.59 9.99 -8.99
CA PRO A 225 -20.67 10.83 -9.74
C PRO A 225 -19.96 11.79 -8.77
N ILE A 226 -18.98 11.29 -8.02
CA ILE A 226 -18.04 12.17 -7.31
C ILE A 226 -17.16 12.81 -8.38
N ARG A 227 -17.61 13.96 -8.86
CA ARG A 227 -16.79 14.86 -9.66
C ARG A 227 -15.64 15.33 -8.78
N PHE A 228 -14.45 14.75 -8.96
CA PHE A 228 -13.21 15.44 -8.60
C PHE A 228 -13.07 16.68 -9.49
N ASN A 229 -13.75 17.77 -9.12
CA ASN A 229 -13.50 19.11 -9.64
C ASN A 229 -12.24 19.67 -8.97
N LEU A 230 -11.10 19.01 -9.19
CA LEU A 230 -9.77 19.55 -8.85
C LEU A 230 -9.20 20.42 -9.99
N PHE A 231 -10.02 20.81 -10.98
CA PHE A 231 -9.60 21.59 -12.14
C PHE A 231 -10.63 22.56 -12.67
#